data_AF-A0A2S0IFE3-F1
#
_entry.id   AF-A0A2S0IFE3-F1
#
_cell.length_a   1.000
_cell.length_b   1.000
_cell.length_c   1.000
_cell.angle_alpha   90.00
_cell.angle_beta   90.00
_cell.angle_gamma   90.00
#
_symmetry.space_group_name_H-M   'P 1'
#
loop_
_entity.id
_entity.type
_entity.pdbx_description
1 polymer ?
#
loop_
_entity_poly.entity_id
_entity_poly.type
_entity_poly.pdbx_seq_one_letter_code
_entity_poly.pdbx_strand_id
1 'polypeptide(L)'
;MDLKLLNDQGQAAATFSAPDTIFGRDFNEALIHQIVVAFQANARSGNRAQKDRTEVKHSTKKPWRQKGTGRARAGMTSSPLWRGGGRTFPNSPEENFSQKVNKKMYRAGIRSILSQLAREDRIAVVESFDLESPKTKAAAAKLKSLGLDSVLIITDSVDENVYLATRNLPHVAVVEPRYADPLSLVHYKKVLITKPAIAQLEEMLG
;
A
#
# COMPACT_ATOMS: atom_id res chain seq x y z
N MET A 1 6.24 19.91 17.58
CA MET A 1 6.54 20.48 16.24
C MET A 1 5.33 21.26 15.76
N ASP A 2 5.49 22.42 15.13
CA ASP A 2 4.34 23.22 14.66
C ASP A 2 3.96 22.86 13.22
N LEU A 3 2.69 22.51 13.00
CA LEU A 3 2.12 22.23 11.69
C LEU A 3 1.25 23.39 11.20
N LYS A 4 1.12 23.55 9.88
CA LYS A 4 0.27 24.58 9.28
C LYS A 4 -1.20 24.20 9.44
N LEU A 5 -1.99 25.04 10.10
CA LEU A 5 -3.45 24.94 10.13
C LEU A 5 -4.03 25.76 8.96
N LEU A 6 -4.64 25.07 8.01
CA LEU A 6 -5.32 25.68 6.88
C LEU A 6 -6.78 25.97 7.23
N ASN A 7 -7.26 27.15 6.82
CA ASN A 7 -8.71 27.42 6.76
C ASN A 7 -9.33 26.81 5.50
N ASP A 8 -10.66 26.93 5.37
CA ASP A 8 -11.42 26.44 4.20
C ASP A 8 -10.96 27.03 2.86
N GLN A 9 -10.26 28.17 2.90
CA GLN A 9 -9.74 28.86 1.72
C GLN A 9 -8.28 28.47 1.40
N GLY A 10 -7.66 27.59 2.17
CA GLY A 10 -6.27 27.14 1.95
C GLY A 10 -5.21 28.10 2.46
N GLN A 11 -5.61 29.14 3.19
CA GLN A 11 -4.70 30.07 3.81
C GLN A 11 -4.28 29.55 5.18
N ALA A 12 -3.02 29.75 5.55
CA ALA A 12 -2.51 29.43 6.87
C ALA A 12 -3.19 30.36 7.90
N ALA A 13 -4.15 29.82 8.64
CA ALA A 13 -4.92 30.57 9.64
C ALA A 13 -4.17 30.63 10.97
N ALA A 14 -3.50 29.54 11.35
CA ALA A 14 -2.71 29.43 12.57
C ALA A 14 -1.65 28.31 12.47
N THR A 15 -0.84 28.18 13.50
CA THR A 15 0.00 27.01 13.72
C THR A 15 -0.69 26.05 14.69
N PHE A 16 -0.62 24.75 14.39
CA PHE A 16 -1.09 23.69 15.28
C PHE A 16 0.12 23.02 15.95
N SER A 17 0.19 23.09 17.27
CA SER A 17 1.23 22.42 18.06
C SER A 17 0.98 20.91 18.04
N ALA A 18 1.69 20.20 17.17
CA ALA A 18 1.55 18.76 17.00
C ALA A 18 2.41 17.98 18.02
N PRO A 19 1.91 16.84 18.51
CA PRO A 19 2.58 16.06 19.55
C PRO A 19 3.92 15.49 19.06
N ASP A 20 4.98 15.75 19.82
CA ASP A 20 6.34 15.30 19.49
C ASP A 20 6.48 13.77 19.51
N THR A 21 5.59 13.08 20.22
CA THR A 21 5.52 11.61 20.25
C THR A 21 5.32 11.00 18.86
N ILE A 22 4.63 11.71 17.96
CA ILE A 22 4.32 11.28 16.59
C ILE A 22 5.22 11.95 15.56
N PHE A 23 5.38 13.28 15.67
CA PHE A 23 6.03 14.12 14.65
C PHE A 23 7.47 14.51 14.99
N GLY A 24 7.98 14.11 16.15
CA GLY A 24 9.32 14.44 16.64
C GLY A 24 10.36 13.33 16.47
N ARG A 25 10.09 12.29 15.68
CA ARG A 25 11.01 11.14 15.53
C ARG A 25 12.03 11.36 14.41
N ASP A 26 13.28 10.97 14.63
CA ASP A 26 14.32 11.02 13.61
C ASP A 26 14.00 10.14 12.40
N PHE A 27 14.50 10.57 11.24
CA PHE A 27 14.36 9.85 9.99
C PHE A 27 15.17 8.54 10.04
N ASN A 28 14.53 7.42 9.69
CA ASN A 28 15.16 6.11 9.62
C ASN A 28 14.80 5.43 8.30
N GLU A 29 15.61 5.66 7.28
CA GLU A 29 15.39 5.15 5.93
C GLU A 29 15.27 3.62 5.88
N ALA A 30 16.17 2.91 6.56
CA ALA A 30 16.20 1.44 6.53
C ALA A 30 14.90 0.84 7.09
N LEU A 31 14.38 1.40 8.19
CA LEU A 31 13.12 0.95 8.79
C LEU A 31 11.92 1.27 7.89
N ILE A 32 11.89 2.46 7.29
CA ILE A 32 10.83 2.88 6.36
C ILE A 32 10.82 1.95 5.14
N HIS A 33 11.97 1.73 4.52
CA HIS A 33 12.11 0.82 3.38
C HIS A 33 11.63 -0.59 3.72
N GLN A 34 12.06 -1.15 4.87
CA GLN A 34 11.63 -2.48 5.29
C GLN A 34 10.10 -2.58 5.45
N ILE A 35 9.46 -1.56 6.01
CA ILE A 35 8.00 -1.54 6.21
C ILE A 35 7.26 -1.41 4.88
N VAL A 36 7.72 -0.55 3.98
CA VAL A 36 7.10 -0.38 2.65
C VAL A 36 7.22 -1.67 1.82
N VAL A 37 8.41 -2.28 1.79
CA VAL A 37 8.63 -3.55 1.09
C VAL A 37 7.76 -4.66 1.68
N ALA A 38 7.69 -4.76 3.01
CA ALA A 38 6.84 -5.77 3.65
C ALA A 38 5.36 -5.55 3.33
N PHE A 39 4.89 -4.30 3.31
CA PHE A 39 3.51 -3.96 2.95
C PHE A 39 3.20 -4.37 1.50
N GLN A 40 4.07 -4.03 0.54
CA GLN A 40 3.90 -4.43 -0.86
C GLN A 40 3.99 -5.94 -1.06
N ALA A 41 4.88 -6.63 -0.34
CA ALA A 41 5.00 -8.09 -0.41
C ALA A 41 3.73 -8.78 0.10
N ASN A 42 3.15 -8.28 1.19
CA ASN A 42 1.90 -8.80 1.77
C ASN A 42 0.67 -8.57 0.87
N ALA A 43 0.71 -7.60 -0.05
CA ALA A 43 -0.37 -7.34 -1.00
C ALA A 43 -0.41 -8.33 -2.19
N ARG A 44 0.60 -9.19 -2.34
CA ARG A 44 0.69 -10.16 -3.44
C ARG A 44 -0.22 -11.37 -3.17
N SER A 45 -1.03 -11.74 -4.17
CA SER A 45 -1.93 -12.91 -4.06
C SER A 45 -1.25 -14.26 -4.35
N GLY A 46 -0.17 -14.29 -5.12
CA GLY A 46 0.54 -15.54 -5.44
C GLY A 46 -0.19 -16.50 -6.37
N ASN A 47 -1.22 -16.03 -7.07
CA ASN A 47 -2.08 -16.84 -7.94
C ASN A 47 -1.40 -17.28 -9.26
N ARG A 48 -0.31 -18.04 -9.18
CA ARG A 48 0.39 -18.61 -10.33
C ARG A 48 0.60 -20.09 -10.13
N ALA A 49 0.20 -20.89 -11.10
CA ALA A 49 0.39 -22.34 -11.08
C ALA A 49 0.84 -22.82 -12.45
N GLN A 50 1.80 -23.74 -12.46
CA GLN A 50 2.25 -24.42 -13.67
C GLN A 50 2.30 -25.90 -13.40
N LYS A 51 1.99 -26.70 -14.42
CA LYS A 51 1.95 -28.15 -14.26
C LYS A 51 3.34 -28.74 -14.41
N ASP A 52 3.72 -29.51 -13.41
CA ASP A 52 4.92 -30.33 -13.45
C ASP A 52 4.69 -31.62 -14.26
N ARG A 53 5.72 -32.47 -14.40
CA ARG A 53 5.62 -33.72 -15.18
C ARG A 53 4.65 -34.76 -14.59
N THR A 54 4.25 -34.62 -13.33
CA THR A 54 3.31 -35.50 -12.63
C THR A 54 1.87 -35.02 -12.79
N GLU A 55 1.67 -33.72 -12.98
CA GLU A 55 0.36 -33.08 -13.11
C GLU A 55 -0.13 -32.97 -14.57
N VAL A 56 0.79 -32.91 -15.55
CA VAL A 56 0.38 -32.86 -16.96
C VAL A 56 -0.18 -34.22 -17.40
N LYS A 57 -1.36 -34.20 -18.01
CA LYS A 57 -2.05 -35.40 -18.52
C LYS A 57 -1.27 -36.03 -19.67
N HIS A 58 -0.62 -37.16 -19.40
CA HIS A 58 0.16 -37.96 -20.35
C HIS A 58 0.06 -39.44 -20.02
N SER A 59 0.55 -40.29 -20.92
CA SER A 59 0.70 -41.72 -20.63
C SER A 59 1.84 -41.96 -19.64
N THR A 60 1.61 -42.83 -18.67
CA THR A 60 2.63 -43.34 -17.75
C THR A 60 3.43 -44.51 -18.34
N LYS A 61 2.99 -45.05 -19.50
CA LYS A 61 3.67 -46.14 -20.19
C LYS A 61 4.98 -45.63 -20.79
N LYS A 62 6.04 -46.42 -20.60
CA LYS A 62 7.33 -46.15 -21.23
C LYS A 62 7.17 -46.12 -22.77
N PRO A 63 7.64 -45.06 -23.45
CA PRO A 63 7.43 -44.91 -24.90
C PRO A 63 7.97 -46.07 -25.75
N TRP A 64 9.12 -46.63 -25.36
CA TRP A 64 9.72 -47.80 -26.00
C TRP A 64 10.67 -48.57 -25.08
N ARG A 65 11.03 -49.80 -25.49
CA ARG A 65 11.99 -50.67 -24.77
C ARG A 65 13.36 -49.99 -24.58
N GLN A 66 14.07 -50.36 -23.51
CA GLN A 66 15.32 -49.69 -23.09
C GLN A 66 16.48 -49.77 -24.11
N LYS A 67 16.50 -50.81 -24.95
CA LYS A 67 17.55 -51.09 -25.95
C LYS A 67 16.93 -51.70 -27.22
N GLY A 68 17.68 -51.70 -28.32
CA GLY A 68 17.29 -52.36 -29.58
C GLY A 68 16.32 -51.57 -30.47
N THR A 69 16.21 -50.25 -30.29
CA THR A 69 15.33 -49.39 -31.11
C THR A 69 16.08 -48.35 -31.94
N GLY A 70 17.39 -48.17 -31.74
CA GLY A 70 18.19 -47.11 -32.39
C GLY A 70 17.85 -45.68 -31.93
N ARG A 71 16.88 -45.51 -31.00
CA ARG A 71 16.44 -44.22 -30.46
C ARG A 71 17.17 -43.89 -29.15
N ALA A 72 17.22 -42.60 -28.81
CA ALA A 72 17.61 -42.16 -27.47
C ALA A 72 16.72 -42.82 -26.39
N ARG A 73 17.24 -43.00 -25.17
CA ARG A 73 16.47 -43.61 -24.08
C ARG A 73 15.47 -42.59 -23.52
N ALA A 74 14.21 -42.99 -23.39
CA ALA A 74 13.16 -42.18 -22.79
C ALA A 74 12.41 -42.95 -21.69
N GLY A 75 12.08 -42.25 -20.60
CA GLY A 75 11.32 -42.82 -19.47
C GLY A 75 9.82 -42.66 -19.64
N MET A 76 9.36 -41.43 -19.88
CA MET A 76 7.94 -41.04 -19.92
C MET A 76 7.72 -39.91 -20.94
N THR A 77 6.49 -39.79 -21.47
CA THR A 77 6.14 -38.71 -22.42
C THR A 77 5.87 -37.37 -21.74
N SER A 78 5.58 -37.37 -20.43
CA SER A 78 5.38 -36.14 -19.64
C SER A 78 6.68 -35.40 -19.30
N SER A 79 7.84 -35.94 -19.68
CA SER A 79 9.13 -35.32 -19.37
C SER A 79 9.27 -33.94 -20.03
N PRO A 80 9.92 -32.97 -19.38
CA PRO A 80 10.10 -31.60 -19.89
C PRO A 80 10.86 -31.52 -21.22
N LEU A 81 11.58 -32.58 -21.60
CA LEU A 81 12.28 -32.66 -22.88
C LEU A 81 11.33 -32.84 -24.06
N TRP A 82 10.11 -33.31 -23.80
CA TRP A 82 9.09 -33.53 -24.82
C TRP A 82 8.23 -32.30 -25.03
N ARG A 83 7.79 -32.08 -26.27
CA ARG A 83 6.77 -31.07 -26.57
C ARG A 83 5.48 -31.40 -25.83
N GLY A 84 4.95 -30.43 -25.09
CA GLY A 84 3.76 -30.62 -24.26
C GLY A 84 4.01 -31.43 -22.98
N GLY A 85 5.28 -31.72 -22.63
CA GLY A 85 5.64 -32.27 -21.31
C GLY A 85 5.48 -31.23 -20.19
N GLY A 86 5.59 -31.69 -18.94
CA GLY A 86 5.53 -30.83 -17.76
C GLY A 86 6.73 -29.91 -17.64
N ARG A 87 6.57 -28.82 -16.87
CA ARG A 87 7.64 -27.83 -16.68
C ARG A 87 8.62 -28.25 -15.59
N THR A 88 9.90 -27.92 -15.75
CA THR A 88 10.90 -28.08 -14.67
C THR A 88 10.87 -26.83 -13.78
N PHE A 89 10.85 -27.02 -12.45
CA PHE A 89 10.66 -25.95 -11.46
C PHE A 89 9.42 -25.08 -11.77
N PRO A 90 8.22 -25.69 -11.81
CA PRO A 90 6.99 -24.93 -12.04
C PRO A 90 6.76 -23.92 -10.91
N ASN A 91 6.12 -22.81 -11.24
CA ASN A 91 5.59 -21.92 -10.22
C ASN A 91 4.47 -22.63 -9.45
N SER A 92 4.50 -22.50 -8.12
CA SER A 92 3.48 -23.05 -7.23
C SER A 92 2.52 -21.95 -6.76
N PRO A 93 1.21 -22.23 -6.64
CA PRO A 93 0.26 -21.29 -6.04
C PRO A 93 0.46 -21.12 -4.53
N GLU A 94 1.33 -21.92 -3.91
CA GLU A 94 1.59 -21.92 -2.46
C GLU A 94 2.76 -21.02 -2.04
N GLU A 95 3.28 -20.19 -2.95
CA GLU A 95 4.36 -19.27 -2.63
C GLU A 95 3.94 -18.26 -1.55
N ASN A 96 4.64 -18.28 -0.41
CA ASN A 96 4.39 -17.37 0.70
C ASN A 96 5.22 -16.09 0.52
N PHE A 97 4.55 -14.98 0.18
CA PHE A 97 5.16 -13.64 0.13
C PHE A 97 5.08 -12.87 1.45
N SER A 98 4.46 -13.45 2.48
CA SER A 98 4.18 -12.73 3.71
C SER A 98 5.46 -12.37 4.46
N GLN A 99 5.58 -11.09 4.81
CA GLN A 99 6.66 -10.56 5.63
C GLN A 99 6.07 -9.97 6.90
N LYS A 100 6.41 -10.60 8.04
CA LYS A 100 5.99 -10.13 9.36
C LYS A 100 6.83 -8.94 9.79
N VAL A 101 6.16 -7.87 10.21
CA VAL A 101 6.78 -6.72 10.88
C VAL A 101 6.32 -6.67 12.33
N ASN A 102 7.26 -6.47 13.27
CA ASN A 102 6.92 -6.34 14.69
C ASN A 102 6.14 -5.04 14.93
N LYS A 103 5.14 -5.07 15.82
CA LYS A 103 4.27 -3.92 16.11
C LYS A 103 5.05 -2.65 16.49
N LYS A 104 6.09 -2.78 17.33
CA LYS A 104 6.96 -1.66 17.73
C LYS A 104 7.73 -1.07 16.55
N MET A 105 8.21 -1.92 15.64
CA MET A 105 8.89 -1.47 14.42
C MET A 105 7.92 -0.73 13.50
N TYR A 106 6.72 -1.26 13.31
CA TYR A 106 5.70 -0.62 12.48
C TYR A 106 5.33 0.77 13.01
N ARG A 107 5.01 0.90 14.31
CA ARG A 107 4.72 2.20 14.94
C ARG A 107 5.90 3.17 14.80
N ALA A 108 7.12 2.70 15.07
CA ALA A 108 8.33 3.50 14.91
C ALA A 108 8.52 4.00 13.47
N GLY A 109 8.25 3.16 12.48
CA GLY A 109 8.35 3.51 11.07
C GLY A 109 7.31 4.54 10.64
N ILE A 110 6.03 4.34 11.00
CA ILE A 110 4.96 5.31 10.69
C ILE A 110 5.26 6.66 11.32
N ARG A 111 5.69 6.70 12.60
CA ARG A 111 6.11 7.95 13.26
C ARG A 111 7.28 8.62 12.52
N SER A 112 8.27 7.85 12.06
CA SER A 112 9.41 8.36 11.29
C SER A 112 8.98 8.94 9.94
N ILE A 113 8.03 8.29 9.24
CA ILE A 113 7.42 8.81 8.00
C ILE A 113 6.68 10.12 8.29
N LEU A 114 5.76 10.15 9.26
CA LEU A 114 4.98 11.35 9.60
C LEU A 114 5.88 12.51 10.02
N SER A 115 6.92 12.25 10.81
CA SER A 115 7.91 13.25 11.22
C SER A 115 8.67 13.81 10.01
N GLN A 116 9.06 12.97 9.06
CA GLN A 116 9.74 13.41 7.84
C GLN A 116 8.82 14.24 6.93
N LEU A 117 7.58 13.79 6.74
CA LEU A 117 6.58 14.53 5.98
C LEU A 117 6.28 15.90 6.60
N ALA A 118 6.28 15.99 7.93
CA ALA A 118 6.14 17.27 8.62
C ALA A 118 7.33 18.20 8.38
N ARG A 119 8.57 17.69 8.47
CA ARG A 119 9.80 18.46 8.15
C ARG A 119 9.84 18.98 6.71
N GLU A 120 9.28 18.20 5.78
CA GLU A 120 9.18 18.56 4.35
C GLU A 120 8.00 19.49 4.03
N ASP A 121 7.28 20.01 5.04
CA ASP A 121 6.09 20.84 4.85
C ASP A 121 4.98 20.11 4.03
N ARG A 122 4.98 18.77 4.02
CA ARG A 122 4.01 17.96 3.27
C ARG A 122 2.72 17.68 4.05
N ILE A 123 2.71 17.95 5.35
CA ILE A 123 1.52 17.80 6.19
C ILE A 123 0.84 19.15 6.39
N ALA A 124 -0.47 19.16 6.21
CA ALA A 124 -1.34 20.26 6.56
C ALA A 124 -2.46 19.77 7.48
N VAL A 125 -2.89 20.63 8.41
CA VAL A 125 -3.98 20.34 9.34
C VAL A 125 -5.18 21.19 8.97
N VAL A 126 -6.37 20.62 9.06
CA VAL A 126 -7.66 21.33 8.94
C VAL A 126 -8.54 21.00 10.13
N GLU A 127 -9.49 21.87 10.45
CA GLU A 127 -10.44 21.60 11.56
C GLU A 127 -11.34 20.41 11.23
N SER A 128 -11.98 20.46 10.06
CA SER A 128 -12.76 19.35 9.51
C SER A 128 -12.68 19.33 7.98
N PHE A 129 -13.11 18.23 7.38
CA PHE A 129 -13.18 18.10 5.92
C PHE A 129 -14.52 17.51 5.50
N ASP A 130 -15.56 18.33 5.54
CA ASP A 130 -16.92 17.91 5.23
C ASP A 130 -17.40 18.46 3.88
N LEU A 131 -18.37 17.77 3.27
CA LEU A 131 -19.05 18.17 2.05
C LEU A 131 -20.56 17.97 2.19
N GLU A 132 -21.34 19.03 1.95
CA GLU A 132 -22.80 19.00 2.04
C GLU A 132 -23.46 18.08 1.00
N SER A 133 -22.80 17.84 -0.13
CA SER A 133 -23.32 16.98 -1.20
C SER A 133 -22.22 16.11 -1.80
N PRO A 134 -22.55 14.89 -2.28
CA PRO A 134 -21.60 13.94 -2.85
C PRO A 134 -21.21 14.33 -4.30
N LYS A 135 -20.85 15.59 -4.53
CA LYS A 135 -20.51 16.13 -5.85
C LYS A 135 -19.00 16.24 -6.01
N THR A 136 -18.45 15.47 -6.97
CA THR A 136 -17.03 15.49 -7.34
C THR A 136 -16.51 16.87 -7.71
N LYS A 137 -17.34 17.68 -8.38
CA LYS A 137 -17.01 19.07 -8.74
C LYS A 137 -16.79 19.95 -7.49
N ALA A 138 -17.57 19.76 -6.44
CA ALA A 138 -17.41 20.51 -5.19
C ALA A 138 -16.13 20.09 -4.47
N ALA A 139 -15.85 18.78 -4.39
CA ALA A 139 -14.60 18.26 -3.84
C ALA A 139 -13.37 18.77 -4.59
N ALA A 140 -13.37 18.70 -5.93
CA ALA A 140 -12.27 19.18 -6.76
C ALA A 140 -12.05 20.70 -6.61
N ALA A 141 -13.12 21.49 -6.49
CA ALA A 141 -13.01 22.92 -6.25
C ALA A 141 -12.40 23.23 -4.87
N LYS A 142 -12.84 22.51 -3.81
CA LYS A 142 -12.28 22.63 -2.45
C LYS A 142 -10.80 22.25 -2.41
N LEU A 143 -10.41 21.17 -3.07
CA LEU A 143 -9.00 20.76 -3.14
C LEU A 143 -8.15 21.77 -3.92
N LYS A 144 -8.70 22.34 -4.99
CA LYS A 144 -8.03 23.37 -5.78
C LYS A 144 -7.85 24.67 -5.00
N SER A 145 -8.84 25.09 -4.18
CA SER A 145 -8.68 26.26 -3.31
C SER A 145 -7.61 26.04 -2.24
N LEU A 146 -7.48 24.80 -1.75
CA LEU A 146 -6.40 24.40 -0.84
C LEU A 146 -5.02 24.26 -1.52
N GLY A 147 -4.94 24.33 -2.86
CA GLY A 147 -3.70 24.13 -3.62
C GLY A 147 -3.20 22.68 -3.58
N LEU A 148 -4.10 21.70 -3.45
CA LEU A 148 -3.78 20.29 -3.28
C LEU A 148 -4.12 19.49 -4.54
N ASP A 149 -3.08 19.11 -5.31
CA ASP A 149 -3.26 18.30 -6.52
C ASP A 149 -3.20 16.79 -6.23
N SER A 150 -2.29 16.36 -5.35
CA SER A 150 -2.10 14.96 -4.94
C SER A 150 -2.08 14.89 -3.42
N VAL A 151 -3.15 14.35 -2.84
CA VAL A 151 -3.39 14.41 -1.41
C VAL A 151 -3.98 13.12 -0.84
N LEU A 152 -3.41 12.69 0.28
CA LEU A 152 -4.05 11.75 1.20
C LEU A 152 -4.77 12.55 2.28
N ILE A 153 -6.09 12.39 2.37
CA ILE A 153 -6.90 13.02 3.40
C ILE A 153 -7.14 11.99 4.50
N ILE A 154 -6.77 12.33 5.72
CA ILE A 154 -6.95 11.50 6.92
C ILE A 154 -8.01 12.16 7.80
N THR A 155 -9.17 11.53 7.89
CA THR A 155 -10.32 12.01 8.69
C THR A 155 -10.62 11.04 9.83
N ASP A 156 -11.12 11.53 10.95
CA ASP A 156 -11.46 10.73 12.14
C ASP A 156 -12.57 9.70 11.86
N SER A 157 -13.46 10.04 10.94
CA SER A 157 -14.45 9.14 10.33
C SER A 157 -14.61 9.51 8.86
N VAL A 158 -14.88 8.52 8.00
CA VAL A 158 -15.09 8.77 6.57
C VAL A 158 -16.57 9.03 6.33
N ASP A 159 -16.93 10.29 6.09
CA ASP A 159 -18.26 10.67 5.62
C ASP A 159 -18.50 10.09 4.22
N GLU A 160 -19.67 9.47 4.02
CA GLU A 160 -20.11 8.92 2.75
C GLU A 160 -20.11 9.97 1.63
N ASN A 161 -20.54 11.21 1.93
CA ASN A 161 -20.54 12.29 0.94
C ASN A 161 -19.12 12.60 0.45
N VAL A 162 -18.18 12.66 1.38
CA VAL A 162 -16.76 12.91 1.08
C VAL A 162 -16.17 11.75 0.30
N TYR A 163 -16.43 10.51 0.72
CA TYR A 163 -15.95 9.31 0.03
C TYR A 163 -16.47 9.23 -1.41
N LEU A 164 -17.79 9.41 -1.61
CA LEU A 164 -18.41 9.37 -2.93
C LEU A 164 -17.93 10.51 -3.83
N ALA A 165 -17.71 11.71 -3.27
CA ALA A 165 -17.22 12.85 -4.03
C ALA A 165 -15.73 12.75 -4.40
N THR A 166 -14.91 12.00 -3.65
CA THR A 166 -13.46 11.95 -3.85
C THR A 166 -12.97 10.68 -4.56
N ARG A 167 -13.67 9.55 -4.45
CA ARG A 167 -13.22 8.25 -5.00
C ARG A 167 -12.89 8.22 -6.51
N ASN A 168 -13.45 9.14 -7.28
CA ASN A 168 -13.23 9.24 -8.73
C ASN A 168 -12.07 10.19 -9.11
N LEU A 169 -11.50 10.90 -8.14
CA LEU A 169 -10.37 11.80 -8.37
C LEU A 169 -9.06 10.99 -8.34
N PRO A 170 -8.22 11.04 -9.40
CA PRO A 170 -7.12 10.09 -9.59
C PRO A 170 -5.94 10.24 -8.60
N HIS A 171 -5.83 11.38 -7.94
CA HIS A 171 -4.72 11.71 -7.05
C HIS A 171 -5.19 12.05 -5.63
N VAL A 172 -6.38 11.57 -5.25
CA VAL A 172 -6.98 11.83 -3.95
C VAL A 172 -7.41 10.52 -3.33
N ALA A 173 -7.05 10.30 -2.09
CA ALA A 173 -7.63 9.25 -1.26
C ALA A 173 -8.08 9.83 0.07
N VAL A 174 -9.16 9.26 0.60
CA VAL A 174 -9.70 9.60 1.92
C VAL A 174 -9.69 8.33 2.75
N VAL A 175 -9.05 8.38 3.90
CA VAL A 175 -8.86 7.22 4.79
C VAL A 175 -9.04 7.62 6.24
N GLU A 176 -9.41 6.66 7.07
CA GLU A 176 -9.31 6.80 8.53
C GLU A 176 -7.86 6.61 8.99
N PRO A 177 -7.47 7.13 10.17
CA PRO A 177 -6.18 6.88 10.81
C PRO A 177 -5.70 5.43 10.77
N ARG A 178 -6.62 4.47 10.95
CA ARG A 178 -6.31 3.04 10.96
C ARG A 178 -5.84 2.51 9.59
N TYR A 179 -6.29 3.14 8.51
CA TYR A 179 -5.98 2.76 7.14
C TYR A 179 -4.89 3.64 6.51
N ALA A 180 -4.29 4.56 7.28
CA ALA A 180 -3.12 5.33 6.85
C ALA A 180 -1.88 4.43 6.78
N ASP A 181 -1.74 3.76 5.64
CA ASP A 181 -0.68 2.80 5.38
C ASP A 181 0.63 3.50 4.94
N PRO A 182 1.80 2.85 5.14
CA PRO A 182 3.10 3.45 4.82
C PRO A 182 3.29 3.74 3.33
N LEU A 183 2.64 2.98 2.44
CA LEU A 183 2.77 3.18 1.00
C LEU A 183 2.00 4.42 0.55
N SER A 184 0.75 4.57 1.02
CA SER A 184 -0.07 5.75 0.75
C SER A 184 0.58 7.03 1.30
N LEU A 185 1.09 7.00 2.53
CA LEU A 185 1.77 8.16 3.14
C LEU A 185 2.98 8.64 2.31
N VAL A 186 3.72 7.72 1.69
CA VAL A 186 4.86 8.06 0.84
C VAL A 186 4.41 8.49 -0.57
N HIS A 187 3.38 7.86 -1.12
CA HIS A 187 2.90 8.05 -2.49
C HIS A 187 2.32 9.44 -2.76
N TYR A 188 1.46 9.94 -1.86
CA TYR A 188 0.79 11.24 -2.07
C TYR A 188 1.71 12.42 -1.77
N LYS A 189 1.66 13.47 -2.59
CA LYS A 189 2.55 14.64 -2.42
C LYS A 189 2.29 15.40 -1.12
N LYS A 190 1.02 15.56 -0.74
CA LYS A 190 0.60 16.19 0.50
C LYS A 190 -0.27 15.23 1.33
N VAL A 191 -0.28 15.43 2.64
CA VAL A 191 -1.17 14.74 3.57
C VAL A 191 -1.97 15.79 4.33
N LEU A 192 -3.29 15.72 4.22
CA LEU A 192 -4.23 16.58 4.92
C LEU A 192 -4.81 15.80 6.08
N ILE A 193 -4.66 16.28 7.31
CA ILE A 193 -5.14 15.57 8.51
C ILE A 193 -6.15 16.46 9.23
N THR A 194 -7.32 15.92 9.58
CA THR A 194 -8.26 16.64 10.43
C THR A 194 -7.74 16.68 11.86
N LYS A 195 -8.01 17.77 12.58
CA LYS A 195 -7.65 17.90 14.00
C LYS A 195 -8.10 16.70 14.86
N PRO A 196 -9.34 16.18 14.76
CA PRO A 196 -9.75 14.97 15.49
C PRO A 196 -8.98 13.71 15.06
N ALA A 197 -8.59 13.58 13.78
CA ALA A 197 -7.78 12.46 13.32
C ALA A 197 -6.38 12.43 13.93
N ILE A 198 -5.81 13.58 14.31
CA ILE A 198 -4.51 13.64 15.01
C ILE A 198 -4.60 13.00 16.39
N ALA A 199 -5.71 13.17 17.12
CA ALA A 199 -5.90 12.56 18.42
C ALA A 199 -5.95 11.02 18.33
N GLN A 200 -6.64 10.49 17.32
CA GLN A 200 -6.62 9.05 17.02
C GLN A 200 -5.23 8.57 16.58
N LEU A 201 -4.56 9.39 15.76
CA LEU A 201 -3.10 9.43 15.52
C LEU A 201 -2.30 9.02 16.75
N GLU A 202 -2.48 9.83 17.78
CA GLU A 202 -1.73 9.78 19.03
C GLU A 202 -2.03 8.54 19.85
N GLU A 203 -3.30 8.16 19.97
CA GLU A 203 -3.69 6.95 20.70
C GLU A 203 -3.13 5.67 20.05
N MET A 204 -3.18 5.60 18.72
CA MET A 204 -2.74 4.42 17.97
C MET A 204 -1.22 4.27 17.94
N LEU A 205 -0.55 5.40 17.67
CA LEU A 205 0.88 5.41 17.48
C LEU A 205 1.62 5.54 18.79
N GLY A 206 1.04 6.14 19.83
CA GLY A 206 1.59 6.39 21.17
C GLY A 206 2.30 5.22 21.84
#